data_AF-A0A944GK08-F1
#
_entry.id   AF-A0A944GK08-F1
#
_cell.length_a   1.000
_cell.length_b   1.000
_cell.length_c   1.000
_cell.angle_alpha   90.00
_cell.angle_beta   90.00
_cell.angle_gamma   90.00
#
_symmetry.space_group_name_H-M   'P 1'
#
loop_
_entity.id
_entity.type
_entity.pdbx_description
1 polymer ?
#
loop_
_entity_poly.entity_id
_entity_poly.type
_entity_poly.pdbx_seq_one_letter_code
_entity_poly.pdbx_strand_id
1 'polypeptide(L)'
;ISFPLPFHSHEQSRVLSAREWKFDPLFSKHETYTVIYHSEKEMKAEKDTGVSEATFEWIYLSKKKTKQYFFRRIQGTWMLTGIREGDLQNHEDKDFYEFYRKFSTSTEFQLNHVKDPFRFKTYDDNSFSQIEGVLDRQQWQDFRPDLPKHTITNIVYGSTSKGVSHGKRIFTVCSASGGMGCILSFAPYRNSWMLEGLEN
;
A
#
# COMPACT_ATOMS: atom_id res chain seq x y z
N ILE A 1 -20.67 3.63 10.90
CA ILE A 1 -19.66 4.18 11.85
C ILE A 1 -20.17 3.89 13.26
N SER A 2 -19.31 3.38 14.14
CA SER A 2 -19.64 3.16 15.55
C SER A 2 -19.29 4.41 16.36
N PHE A 3 -20.29 5.02 17.00
CA PHE A 3 -20.12 6.19 17.87
C PHE A 3 -20.34 5.83 19.35
N PRO A 4 -19.68 6.51 20.30
CA PRO A 4 -18.68 7.56 20.09
C PRO A 4 -17.37 6.96 19.51
N LEU A 5 -16.81 7.61 18.48
CA LEU A 5 -15.73 7.04 17.67
C LEU A 5 -14.38 7.37 18.30
N PRO A 6 -13.60 6.39 18.78
CA PRO A 6 -12.24 6.61 19.26
C PRO A 6 -11.37 7.31 18.21
N PHE A 7 -10.70 8.37 18.63
CA PHE A 7 -9.77 9.15 17.81
C PHE A 7 -8.50 9.36 18.61
N HIS A 8 -7.41 8.75 18.15
CA HIS A 8 -6.09 8.89 18.76
C HIS A 8 -5.22 9.74 17.85
N SER A 9 -4.79 10.91 18.32
CA SER A 9 -3.71 11.68 17.68
C SER A 9 -2.42 11.53 18.47
N HIS A 10 -1.35 12.15 17.96
CA HIS A 10 -0.05 12.24 18.63
C HIS A 10 -0.11 12.73 20.07
N GLU A 11 -0.98 13.70 20.33
CA GLU A 11 -0.99 14.42 21.61
C GLU A 11 -2.12 13.95 22.52
N GLN A 12 -3.22 13.44 21.95
CA GLN A 12 -4.44 13.21 22.70
C GLN A 12 -5.23 12.01 22.18
N SER A 13 -5.76 11.24 23.14
CA SER A 13 -6.82 10.28 22.88
C SER A 13 -8.14 10.95 23.24
N ARG A 14 -9.08 10.97 22.29
CA ARG A 14 -10.42 11.49 22.49
C ARG A 14 -11.45 10.62 21.80
N VAL A 15 -12.71 10.96 21.95
CA VAL A 15 -13.81 10.34 21.22
C VAL A 15 -14.55 11.39 20.41
N LEU A 16 -14.96 11.04 19.19
CA LEU A 16 -15.77 11.86 18.31
C LEU A 16 -17.25 11.49 18.49
N SER A 17 -18.10 12.47 18.72
CA SER A 17 -19.54 12.31 18.59
C SER A 17 -19.96 12.28 17.12
N ALA A 18 -21.19 11.83 16.85
CA ALA A 18 -21.76 11.85 15.50
C ALA A 18 -21.85 13.27 14.89
N ARG A 19 -21.99 14.31 15.73
CA ARG A 19 -22.07 15.71 15.29
C ARG A 19 -20.71 16.30 14.91
N GLU A 20 -19.63 15.79 15.49
CA GLU A 20 -18.26 16.21 15.18
C GLU A 20 -17.68 15.49 13.96
N TRP A 21 -18.32 14.40 13.53
CA TRP A 21 -17.90 13.64 12.37
C TRP A 21 -18.00 14.47 11.09
N LYS A 22 -16.92 14.45 10.32
CA LYS A 22 -16.87 14.98 8.95
C LYS A 22 -16.71 13.82 8.00
N PHE A 23 -17.56 13.78 6.97
CA PHE A 23 -17.48 12.75 5.94
C PHE A 23 -16.09 12.72 5.31
N ASP A 24 -15.52 11.52 5.23
CA ASP A 24 -14.25 11.25 4.59
C ASP A 24 -14.48 10.26 3.44
N PRO A 25 -14.28 10.66 2.18
CA PRO A 25 -14.46 9.77 1.04
C PRO A 25 -13.37 8.69 0.94
N LEU A 26 -12.34 8.73 1.79
CA LEU A 26 -11.13 7.92 1.65
C LEU A 26 -10.59 8.07 0.20
N PHE A 27 -10.19 6.97 -0.42
CA PHE A 27 -9.66 6.97 -1.78
C PHE A 27 -10.73 6.97 -2.88
N SER A 28 -12.03 7.02 -2.57
CA SER A 28 -13.10 6.92 -3.58
C SER A 28 -13.12 8.04 -4.63
N LYS A 29 -12.46 9.18 -4.33
CA LYS A 29 -12.29 10.30 -5.26
C LYS A 29 -10.95 10.29 -6.00
N HIS A 30 -10.12 9.28 -5.78
CA HIS A 30 -8.82 9.13 -6.43
C HIS A 30 -8.93 8.17 -7.61
N GLU A 31 -8.19 8.44 -8.68
CA GLU A 31 -8.13 7.57 -9.85
C GLU A 31 -7.40 6.25 -9.57
N THR A 32 -6.48 6.27 -8.61
CA THR A 32 -5.70 5.11 -8.17
C THR A 32 -5.63 5.02 -6.65
N TYR A 33 -5.43 3.80 -6.16
CA TYR A 33 -5.08 3.49 -4.78
C TYR A 33 -4.00 2.41 -4.77
N THR A 34 -3.32 2.26 -3.65
CA THR A 34 -2.25 1.29 -3.47
C THR A 34 -2.53 0.34 -2.31
N VAL A 35 -2.00 -0.88 -2.41
CA VAL A 35 -2.00 -1.88 -1.34
C VAL A 35 -0.61 -2.50 -1.23
N ILE A 36 -0.19 -2.80 -0.01
CA ILE A 36 1.13 -3.37 0.27
C ILE A 36 0.96 -4.69 0.98
N TYR A 37 1.54 -5.73 0.39
CA TYR A 37 1.56 -7.08 0.95
C TYR A 37 2.99 -7.50 1.29
N HIS A 38 3.13 -8.28 2.36
CA HIS A 38 4.39 -8.86 2.81
C HIS A 38 4.65 -10.23 2.17
N SER A 39 3.64 -10.82 1.55
CA SER A 39 3.72 -12.11 0.87
C SER A 39 2.58 -12.29 -0.14
N GLU A 40 2.74 -13.21 -1.09
CA GLU A 40 1.65 -13.63 -1.98
C GLU A 40 0.47 -14.25 -1.22
N LYS A 41 0.71 -14.81 -0.02
CA LYS A 41 -0.35 -15.33 0.85
C LYS A 41 -1.27 -14.20 1.34
N GLU A 42 -0.69 -13.06 1.72
CA GLU A 42 -1.47 -11.88 2.10
C GLU A 42 -2.26 -11.33 0.92
N MET A 43 -1.68 -11.30 -0.28
CA MET A 43 -2.38 -10.89 -1.50
C MET A 43 -3.58 -11.80 -1.80
N LYS A 44 -3.46 -13.11 -1.58
CA LYS A 44 -4.59 -14.06 -1.73
C LYS A 44 -5.66 -13.87 -0.64
N ALA A 45 -5.26 -13.42 0.55
CA ALA A 45 -6.17 -13.21 1.68
C ALA A 45 -7.11 -12.00 1.51
N GLU A 46 -6.82 -11.07 0.59
CA GLU A 46 -7.75 -9.98 0.23
C GLU A 46 -9.13 -10.51 -0.21
N LYS A 47 -9.16 -11.68 -0.84
CA LYS A 47 -10.40 -12.33 -1.30
C LYS A 47 -11.10 -13.15 -0.21
N ASP A 48 -10.55 -13.20 1.00
CA ASP A 48 -11.11 -13.96 2.12
C ASP A 48 -12.33 -13.25 2.71
N THR A 49 -13.51 -13.81 2.46
CA THR A 49 -14.80 -13.31 2.97
C THR A 49 -14.99 -13.56 4.48
N GLY A 50 -14.11 -14.35 5.09
CA GLY A 50 -14.08 -14.63 6.53
C GLY A 50 -13.50 -13.49 7.37
N VAL A 51 -12.79 -12.54 6.75
CA VAL A 51 -12.14 -11.42 7.46
C VAL A 51 -13.16 -10.54 8.18
N SER A 52 -12.88 -10.25 9.45
CA SER A 52 -13.74 -9.44 10.33
C SER A 52 -13.09 -8.12 10.78
N GLU A 53 -11.83 -7.90 10.44
CA GLU A 53 -11.09 -6.68 10.75
C GLU A 53 -10.33 -6.21 9.51
N ALA A 54 -10.34 -4.91 9.26
CA ALA A 54 -9.53 -4.29 8.21
C ALA A 54 -9.06 -2.91 8.66
N THR A 55 -7.88 -2.50 8.23
CA THR A 55 -7.37 -1.15 8.46
C THR A 55 -7.09 -0.49 7.13
N PHE A 56 -7.75 0.64 6.87
CA PHE A 56 -7.38 1.51 5.77
C PHE A 56 -6.38 2.55 6.27
N GLU A 57 -5.34 2.84 5.49
CA GLU A 57 -4.28 3.76 5.86
C GLU A 57 -4.02 4.80 4.79
N TRP A 58 -3.96 6.06 5.19
CA TRP A 58 -3.25 7.10 4.45
C TRP A 58 -1.80 7.15 4.93
N ILE A 59 -0.86 7.05 4.00
CA ILE A 59 0.56 7.20 4.26
C ILE A 59 1.03 8.48 3.55
N TYR A 60 1.17 9.57 4.32
CA TYR A 60 1.61 10.86 3.81
C TYR A 60 3.14 10.92 3.77
N LEU A 61 3.73 10.34 2.72
CA LEU A 61 5.18 10.19 2.54
C LEU A 61 5.94 11.52 2.70
N SER A 62 5.46 12.58 2.06
CA SER A 62 6.11 13.90 2.14
C SER A 62 5.99 14.55 3.52
N LYS A 63 4.87 14.32 4.23
CA LYS A 63 4.63 14.87 5.58
C LYS A 63 5.21 13.99 6.68
N LYS A 64 5.64 12.76 6.34
CA LYS A 64 6.06 11.72 7.29
C LYS A 64 5.00 11.44 8.38
N LYS A 65 3.74 11.40 7.98
CA LYS A 65 2.60 11.11 8.86
C LYS A 65 1.78 9.94 8.32
N THR A 66 1.02 9.31 9.19
CA THR A 66 0.05 8.26 8.86
C THR A 66 -1.31 8.58 9.44
N LYS A 67 -2.38 8.09 8.80
CA LYS A 67 -3.74 8.14 9.33
C LYS A 67 -4.46 6.83 9.02
N GLN A 68 -4.88 6.14 10.06
CA GLN A 68 -5.44 4.80 10.01
C GLN A 68 -6.91 4.82 10.41
N TYR A 69 -7.72 4.07 9.70
CA TYR A 69 -9.16 3.91 9.90
C TYR A 69 -9.41 2.43 10.17
N PHE A 70 -9.82 2.11 11.39
CA PHE A 70 -10.04 0.73 11.83
C PHE A 70 -11.47 0.33 11.56
N PHE A 71 -11.67 -0.69 10.73
CA PHE A 71 -12.96 -1.27 10.41
C PHE A 71 -13.09 -2.64 11.06
N ARG A 72 -14.27 -2.91 11.62
CA ARG A 72 -14.63 -4.23 12.14
C ARG A 72 -16.01 -4.64 11.65
N ARG A 73 -16.19 -5.94 11.39
CA ARG A 73 -17.48 -6.53 11.06
C ARG A 73 -18.23 -6.86 12.34
N ILE A 74 -19.19 -6.01 12.71
CA ILE A 74 -20.04 -6.15 13.90
C ILE A 74 -21.42 -6.61 13.42
N GLN A 75 -21.86 -7.79 13.87
CA GLN A 75 -23.14 -8.38 13.45
C GLN A 75 -23.33 -8.40 11.92
N GLY A 76 -22.27 -8.77 11.18
CA GLY A 76 -22.29 -8.84 9.72
C GLY A 76 -22.10 -7.50 8.99
N THR A 77 -22.07 -6.36 9.69
CA THR A 77 -21.91 -5.03 9.08
C THR A 77 -20.52 -4.46 9.33
N TRP A 78 -19.86 -3.97 8.28
CA TRP A 78 -18.59 -3.23 8.40
C TRP A 78 -18.81 -1.88 9.05
N MET A 79 -18.14 -1.66 10.18
CA MET A 79 -18.25 -0.46 10.98
C MET A 79 -16.87 0.15 11.16
N LEU A 80 -16.72 1.44 10.86
CA LEU A 80 -15.58 2.22 11.34
C LEU A 80 -15.65 2.30 12.87
N THR A 81 -14.63 1.77 13.55
CA THR A 81 -14.56 1.65 15.01
C THR A 81 -13.45 2.46 15.65
N GLY A 82 -12.60 3.11 14.86
CA GLY A 82 -11.61 4.04 15.39
C GLY A 82 -10.77 4.68 14.31
N ILE A 83 -10.11 5.79 14.67
CA ILE A 83 -9.11 6.46 13.85
C ILE A 83 -7.84 6.68 14.67
N ARG A 84 -6.69 6.51 14.04
CA ARG A 84 -5.39 6.88 14.61
C ARG A 84 -4.59 7.72 13.65
N GLU A 85 -4.09 8.85 14.10
CA GLU A 85 -3.07 9.65 13.42
C GLU A 85 -1.72 9.43 14.10
N GLY A 86 -0.67 9.29 13.30
CA GLY A 86 0.65 8.89 13.78
C GLY A 86 1.79 9.44 12.92
N ASP A 87 3.02 9.21 13.39
CA ASP A 87 4.23 9.51 12.64
C ASP A 87 4.60 8.29 11.81
N LEU A 88 5.07 8.55 10.60
CA LEU A 88 5.59 7.51 9.72
C LEU A 88 6.72 6.71 10.38
N GLN A 89 7.54 7.37 11.21
CA GLN A 89 8.67 6.75 11.93
C GLN A 89 8.25 5.68 12.96
N ASN A 90 6.99 5.69 13.38
CA ASN A 90 6.44 4.72 14.33
C ASN A 90 5.67 3.60 13.61
N HIS A 91 5.57 3.66 12.28
CA HIS A 91 4.97 2.60 11.48
C HIS A 91 5.91 1.40 11.35
N GLU A 92 5.35 0.19 11.24
CA GLU A 92 6.15 -1.03 11.06
C GLU A 92 6.94 -1.03 9.75
N ASP A 93 6.30 -0.63 8.64
CA ASP A 93 6.93 -0.44 7.33
C ASP A 93 7.69 0.88 7.11
N LYS A 94 8.09 1.58 8.18
CA LYS A 94 8.75 2.90 8.06
C LYS A 94 9.95 2.90 7.12
N ASP A 95 10.76 1.84 7.14
CA ASP A 95 11.99 1.75 6.34
C ASP A 95 11.66 1.60 4.85
N PHE A 96 10.61 0.82 4.53
CA PHE A 96 10.11 0.72 3.16
C PHE A 96 9.50 2.04 2.69
N TYR A 97 8.72 2.73 3.53
CA TYR A 97 8.14 4.03 3.17
C TYR A 97 9.19 5.12 2.94
N GLU A 98 10.24 5.15 3.76
CA GLU A 98 11.38 6.06 3.60
C GLU A 98 12.14 5.77 2.29
N PHE A 99 12.34 4.49 1.97
CA PHE A 99 12.87 4.06 0.67
C PHE A 99 11.97 4.48 -0.49
N TYR A 100 10.69 4.11 -0.44
CA TYR A 100 9.73 4.32 -1.53
C TYR A 100 9.53 5.81 -1.83
N ARG A 101 9.55 6.67 -0.81
CA ARG A 101 9.52 8.13 -1.01
C ARG A 101 10.67 8.60 -1.90
N LYS A 102 11.88 8.08 -1.73
CA LYS A 102 13.04 8.42 -2.59
C LYS A 102 12.90 7.76 -3.97
N PHE A 103 12.51 6.49 -3.99
CA PHE A 103 12.32 5.71 -5.22
C PHE A 103 11.28 6.32 -6.18
N SER A 104 10.21 6.92 -5.64
CA SER A 104 9.15 7.56 -6.44
C SER A 104 9.47 8.99 -6.86
N THR A 105 10.49 9.64 -6.28
CA THR A 105 10.78 11.07 -6.51
C THR A 105 12.12 11.36 -7.18
N SER A 106 13.08 10.41 -7.17
CA SER A 106 14.40 10.60 -7.78
C SER A 106 14.69 9.50 -8.80
N THR A 107 14.80 9.87 -10.08
CA THR A 107 15.12 8.94 -11.18
C THR A 107 16.47 8.26 -10.97
N GLU A 108 17.49 9.00 -10.55
CA GLU A 108 18.82 8.44 -10.27
C GLU A 108 18.77 7.42 -9.12
N PHE A 109 18.09 7.77 -8.02
CA PHE A 109 17.91 6.84 -6.91
C PHE A 109 17.12 5.61 -7.36
N GLN A 110 16.08 5.81 -8.17
CA GLN A 110 15.25 4.73 -8.69
C GLN A 110 16.08 3.74 -9.52
N LEU A 111 16.84 4.22 -10.51
CA LEU A 111 17.69 3.35 -11.35
C LEU A 111 18.71 2.56 -10.53
N ASN A 112 19.32 3.17 -9.52
CA ASN A 112 20.24 2.49 -8.60
C ASN A 112 19.56 1.43 -7.72
N HIS A 113 18.24 1.46 -7.62
CA HIS A 113 17.44 0.52 -6.84
C HIS A 113 16.55 -0.38 -7.73
N VAL A 114 16.90 -0.55 -9.00
CA VAL A 114 16.31 -1.55 -9.91
C VAL A 114 17.33 -2.64 -10.17
N LYS A 115 16.93 -3.89 -9.90
CA LYS A 115 17.77 -5.07 -10.16
C LYS A 115 18.04 -5.17 -11.66
N ASP A 116 19.24 -5.59 -12.00
CA ASP A 116 19.65 -5.74 -13.40
C ASP A 116 20.15 -7.17 -13.63
N PRO A 117 19.42 -8.01 -14.38
CA PRO A 117 18.06 -7.78 -14.88
C PRO A 117 16.98 -7.96 -13.79
N PHE A 118 15.76 -7.47 -14.04
CA PHE A 118 14.58 -7.70 -13.19
C PHE A 118 13.49 -8.49 -13.92
N ARG A 119 12.62 -9.18 -13.17
CA ARG A 119 11.51 -9.97 -13.74
C ARG A 119 10.45 -9.05 -14.33
N PHE A 120 9.95 -9.40 -15.50
CA PHE A 120 8.85 -8.68 -16.13
C PHE A 120 7.76 -9.65 -16.52
N LYS A 121 6.52 -9.27 -16.25
CA LYS A 121 5.32 -10.01 -16.61
C LYS A 121 4.29 -9.04 -17.17
N THR A 122 3.63 -9.43 -18.25
CA THR A 122 2.53 -8.68 -18.87
C THR A 122 1.54 -9.67 -19.50
N TYR A 123 0.40 -9.19 -19.95
CA TYR A 123 -0.56 -9.99 -20.71
C TYR A 123 -0.61 -9.54 -22.17
N ASP A 124 -0.82 -10.49 -23.08
CA ASP A 124 -1.11 -10.20 -24.48
C ASP A 124 -2.56 -9.70 -24.62
N ASP A 125 -2.76 -8.53 -25.22
CA ASP A 125 -4.08 -7.88 -25.31
C ASP A 125 -5.11 -8.69 -26.11
N ASN A 126 -4.67 -9.55 -27.04
CA ASN A 126 -5.58 -10.29 -27.92
C ASN A 126 -5.97 -11.66 -27.36
N SER A 127 -5.00 -12.35 -26.75
CA SER A 127 -5.14 -13.72 -26.28
C SER A 127 -5.31 -13.84 -24.77
N PHE A 128 -5.07 -12.75 -24.02
CA PHE A 128 -4.93 -12.74 -22.56
C PHE A 128 -3.88 -13.73 -22.03
N SER A 129 -2.97 -14.16 -22.91
CA SER A 129 -1.90 -15.07 -22.53
C SER A 129 -0.83 -14.30 -21.76
N GLN A 130 -0.25 -14.97 -20.77
CA GLN A 130 0.78 -14.41 -19.93
C GLN A 130 2.12 -14.42 -20.66
N ILE A 131 2.75 -13.25 -20.76
CA ILE A 131 4.10 -13.05 -21.28
C ILE A 131 5.01 -12.81 -20.09
N GLU A 132 6.03 -13.66 -19.94
CA GLU A 132 7.07 -13.51 -18.92
C GLU A 132 8.43 -13.32 -19.58
N GLY A 133 9.26 -12.50 -18.95
CA GLY A 133 10.63 -12.28 -19.37
C GLY A 133 11.43 -11.53 -18.32
N VAL A 134 12.49 -10.90 -18.79
CA VAL A 134 13.30 -10.01 -17.98
C VAL A 134 13.53 -8.71 -18.74
N LEU A 135 13.63 -7.61 -18.00
CA LEU A 135 14.03 -6.32 -18.53
C LEU A 135 15.35 -5.91 -17.86
N ASP A 136 16.18 -5.20 -18.59
CA ASP A 136 17.36 -4.56 -18.02
C ASP A 136 16.97 -3.27 -17.28
N ARG A 137 17.90 -2.75 -16.48
CA ARG A 137 17.67 -1.51 -15.71
C ARG A 137 17.30 -0.30 -16.57
N GLN A 138 17.78 -0.20 -17.81
CA GLN A 138 17.51 0.96 -18.66
C GLN A 138 16.06 0.93 -19.14
N GLN A 139 15.56 -0.25 -19.53
CA GLN A 139 14.18 -0.47 -19.97
C GLN A 139 13.15 -0.16 -18.89
N TRP A 140 13.52 -0.18 -17.59
CA TRP A 140 12.60 0.18 -16.51
C TRP A 140 11.92 1.55 -16.71
N GLN A 141 12.61 2.55 -17.26
CA GLN A 141 11.98 3.87 -17.47
C GLN A 141 10.85 3.83 -18.51
N ASP A 142 10.91 2.90 -19.45
CA ASP A 142 9.94 2.77 -20.54
C ASP A 142 8.67 2.01 -20.10
N PHE A 143 8.80 1.10 -19.13
CA PHE A 143 7.70 0.22 -18.70
C PHE A 143 7.12 0.55 -17.32
N ARG A 144 7.78 1.40 -16.53
CA ARG A 144 7.30 1.73 -15.19
C ARG A 144 5.94 2.45 -15.24
N PRO A 145 5.06 2.19 -14.26
CA PRO A 145 3.84 2.95 -14.09
C PRO A 145 4.12 4.37 -13.56
N ASP A 146 3.10 5.22 -13.59
CA ASP A 146 3.10 6.46 -12.83
C ASP A 146 3.05 6.17 -11.32
N LEU A 147 4.19 6.32 -10.66
CA LEU A 147 4.31 6.06 -9.22
C LEU A 147 3.72 7.20 -8.38
N PRO A 148 2.83 6.92 -7.41
CA PRO A 148 2.39 7.93 -6.45
C PRO A 148 3.55 8.40 -5.56
N LYS A 149 3.77 9.73 -5.49
CA LYS A 149 4.97 10.33 -4.89
C LYS A 149 4.79 10.88 -3.47
N HIS A 150 3.62 11.46 -3.19
CA HIS A 150 3.41 12.27 -1.98
C HIS A 150 2.57 11.56 -0.91
N THR A 151 1.57 10.81 -1.37
CA THR A 151 0.63 10.07 -0.54
C THR A 151 0.36 8.74 -1.23
N ILE A 152 0.41 7.66 -0.47
CA ILE A 152 -0.05 6.33 -0.87
C ILE A 152 -1.13 5.86 0.11
N THR A 153 -1.87 4.83 -0.28
CA THR A 153 -2.79 4.12 0.60
C THR A 153 -2.24 2.76 0.98
N ASN A 154 -2.82 2.17 2.02
CA ASN A 154 -2.69 0.75 2.29
C ASN A 154 -4.01 0.19 2.82
N ILE A 155 -4.25 -1.10 2.61
CA ILE A 155 -5.39 -1.82 3.15
C ILE A 155 -4.86 -3.11 3.78
N VAL A 156 -4.94 -3.18 5.10
CA VAL A 156 -4.48 -4.33 5.87
C VAL A 156 -5.69 -5.17 6.28
N TYR A 157 -5.74 -6.41 5.81
CA TYR A 157 -6.81 -7.36 6.15
C TYR A 157 -6.40 -8.27 7.31
N GLY A 158 -7.30 -8.40 8.29
CA GLY A 158 -7.10 -9.23 9.48
C GLY A 158 -6.16 -8.63 10.53
N SER A 159 -6.03 -9.35 11.64
CA SER A 159 -4.98 -9.09 12.63
C SER A 159 -3.68 -9.70 12.11
N THR A 160 -2.88 -8.90 11.40
CA THR A 160 -1.54 -9.34 11.01
C THR A 160 -0.78 -9.71 12.29
N SER A 161 -0.34 -10.96 12.37
CA SER A 161 0.67 -11.35 13.35
C SER A 161 1.88 -10.45 13.08
N LYS A 162 2.08 -9.48 13.97
CA LYS A 162 3.15 -8.48 13.96
C LYS A 162 4.51 -9.15 13.95
N GLY A 163 4.93 -9.59 12.77
CA GLY A 163 6.25 -10.12 12.52
C GLY A 163 6.96 -9.12 11.63
N VAL A 164 8.06 -8.57 12.11
CA VAL A 164 8.99 -7.74 11.35
C VAL A 164 9.48 -8.56 10.16
N SER A 165 8.73 -8.54 9.07
CA SER A 165 9.13 -9.16 7.84
C SER A 165 10.13 -8.19 7.19
N HIS A 166 11.42 -8.43 7.48
CA HIS A 166 12.53 -8.06 6.58
C HIS A 166 12.44 -8.88 5.27
N GLY A 167 11.23 -9.15 4.79
CA GLY A 167 10.93 -9.90 3.59
C GLY A 167 10.49 -8.95 2.48
N LYS A 168 9.94 -9.52 1.42
CA LYS A 168 9.51 -8.76 0.24
C LYS A 168 8.38 -7.79 0.57
N ARG A 169 8.22 -6.77 -0.27
CA ARG A 169 7.03 -5.93 -0.34
C ARG A 169 6.48 -6.02 -1.75
N ILE A 170 5.24 -6.48 -1.85
CA ILE A 170 4.46 -6.49 -3.08
C ILE A 170 3.60 -5.24 -3.02
N PHE A 171 3.97 -4.25 -3.83
CA PHE A 171 3.31 -2.95 -3.88
C PHE A 171 2.43 -2.92 -5.12
N THR A 172 1.12 -2.85 -4.92
CA THR A 172 0.15 -2.77 -6.02
C THR A 172 -0.29 -1.33 -6.22
N VAL A 173 -0.38 -0.89 -7.47
CA VAL A 173 -1.09 0.33 -7.85
C VAL A 173 -2.32 -0.12 -8.60
N CYS A 174 -3.50 0.12 -8.03
CA CYS A 174 -4.78 -0.26 -8.60
C CYS A 174 -5.50 0.97 -9.09
N SER A 175 -6.11 0.90 -10.28
CA SER A 175 -7.12 1.87 -10.70
C SER A 175 -8.38 1.69 -9.87
N ALA A 176 -8.99 2.80 -9.46
CA ALA A 176 -10.26 2.81 -8.74
C ALA A 176 -11.41 2.22 -9.56
N SER A 177 -11.30 2.14 -10.89
CA SER A 177 -12.29 1.51 -11.77
C SER A 177 -12.15 -0.03 -11.86
N GLY A 178 -11.09 -0.60 -11.27
CA GLY A 178 -10.85 -2.05 -11.20
C GLY A 178 -10.28 -2.68 -12.48
N GLY A 179 -10.07 -1.92 -13.56
CA GLY A 179 -9.64 -2.45 -14.86
C GLY A 179 -8.13 -2.40 -15.14
N MET A 180 -7.37 -1.57 -14.43
CA MET A 180 -5.91 -1.44 -14.61
C MET A 180 -5.22 -1.53 -13.26
N GLY A 181 -4.10 -2.24 -13.20
CA GLY A 181 -3.22 -2.19 -12.05
C GLY A 181 -1.85 -2.77 -12.37
N CYS A 182 -0.86 -2.41 -11.58
CA CYS A 182 0.48 -2.96 -11.71
C CYS A 182 0.97 -3.44 -10.35
N ILE A 183 1.86 -4.42 -10.38
CA ILE A 183 2.45 -5.03 -9.20
C ILE A 183 3.96 -4.82 -9.26
N LEU A 184 4.49 -4.15 -8.25
CA LEU A 184 5.91 -3.91 -8.06
C LEU A 184 6.40 -4.79 -6.92
N SER A 185 7.34 -5.69 -7.22
CA SER A 185 7.96 -6.55 -6.21
C SER A 185 9.29 -5.97 -5.76
N PHE A 186 9.38 -5.64 -4.48
CA PHE A 186 10.59 -5.15 -3.83
C PHE A 186 11.15 -6.19 -2.86
N ALA A 187 12.46 -6.35 -2.86
CA ALA A 187 13.18 -7.19 -1.92
C ALA A 187 14.24 -6.38 -1.17
N PRO A 188 14.47 -6.64 0.13
CA PRO A 188 15.58 -6.02 0.85
C PRO A 188 16.91 -6.39 0.21
N TYR A 189 17.81 -5.42 0.14
CA TYR A 189 19.18 -5.61 -0.35
C TYR A 189 20.11 -4.70 0.43
N ARG A 190 21.04 -5.32 1.18
CA ARG A 190 21.91 -4.63 2.13
C ARG A 190 21.07 -3.78 3.11
N ASN A 191 21.27 -2.47 3.13
CA ASN A 191 20.58 -1.52 4.01
C ASN A 191 19.45 -0.75 3.28
N SER A 192 18.96 -1.26 2.15
CA SER A 192 17.93 -0.64 1.32
C SER A 192 17.03 -1.71 0.68
N TRP A 193 16.31 -1.34 -0.37
CA TRP A 193 15.39 -2.19 -1.13
C TRP A 193 15.67 -2.12 -2.62
N MET A 194 15.49 -3.23 -3.33
CA MET A 194 15.61 -3.26 -4.80
C MET A 194 14.27 -3.70 -5.40
N LEU A 195 13.86 -3.06 -6.48
CA LEU A 195 12.83 -3.61 -7.36
C LEU A 195 13.40 -4.86 -8.04
N GLU A 196 12.72 -5.99 -7.89
CA GLU A 196 13.08 -7.27 -8.50
C GLU A 196 12.06 -7.76 -9.53
N GLY A 197 10.88 -7.13 -9.60
CA GLY A 197 9.84 -7.53 -10.55
C GLY A 197 8.79 -6.45 -10.81
N LEU A 198 8.26 -6.45 -12.03
CA LEU A 198 7.13 -5.67 -12.50
C LEU A 198 6.12 -6.61 -13.17
N GLU A 199 4.86 -6.56 -12.76
CA GLU A 199 3.73 -7.17 -13.47
C GLU A 199 2.73 -6.07 -13.86
N ASN A 200 2.43 -5.99 -15.15
CA ASN A 200 1.45 -5.07 -15.75
C ASN A 200 0.25 -5.84 -16.32
#